data_AF-A0A7Z9SJB1-F1
#
_entry.id   AF-A0A7Z9SJB1-F1
#
_cell.length_a   1.000
_cell.length_b   1.000
_cell.length_c   1.000
_cell.angle_alpha   90.00
_cell.angle_beta   90.00
_cell.angle_gamma   90.00
#
_symmetry.space_group_name_H-M   'P 1'
#
loop_
_entity.id
_entity.type
_entity.pdbx_description
1 polymer ?
#
loop_
_entity_poly.entity_id
_entity_poly.type
_entity_poly.pdbx_seq_one_letter_code
_entity_poly.pdbx_strand_id
1 'polypeptide(L)'
;MGDFITNMYDDNPFTWSDDLNELDSCRYTINACMRMRFCKTDDTLEFGHKMNYNQAPNGYKAWFLHTNRVLKDVDIFFGHWSTLSDVHQSHIYPIDQGCSWGGFLSAIRLEDKQIFSINC
;
A
#
# COMPACT_ATOMS: atom_id res chain seq x y z
N MET A 1 -3.42 -26.16 5.64
CA MET A 1 -3.74 -24.87 6.31
C MET A 1 -2.51 -24.28 7.01
N GLY A 2 -1.79 -25.06 7.84
CA GLY A 2 -0.60 -24.56 8.57
C GLY A 2 0.57 -24.15 7.66
N ASP A 3 0.84 -24.92 6.61
CA ASP A 3 2.00 -24.65 5.73
C ASP A 3 1.88 -23.32 4.98
N PHE A 4 0.67 -22.93 4.56
CA PHE A 4 0.45 -21.68 3.85
C PHE A 4 0.74 -20.45 4.72
N ILE A 5 0.20 -20.43 5.96
CA ILE A 5 0.40 -19.31 6.89
C ILE A 5 1.88 -19.17 7.24
N THR A 6 2.60 -20.28 7.43
CA THR A 6 4.04 -20.25 7.69
C THR A 6 4.83 -19.68 6.50
N ASN A 7 4.44 -20.02 5.28
CA ASN A 7 5.14 -19.55 4.07
C ASN A 7 4.74 -18.13 3.65
N MET A 8 3.65 -17.57 4.18
CA MET A 8 3.13 -16.25 3.79
C MET A 8 4.02 -15.07 4.23
N TYR A 9 4.82 -15.23 5.29
CA TYR A 9 5.58 -14.14 5.90
C TYR A 9 6.92 -13.83 5.21
N ASP A 10 7.19 -14.40 4.05
CA ASP A 10 8.36 -14.07 3.24
C ASP A 10 8.12 -12.79 2.41
N ASP A 11 9.21 -12.06 2.15
CA ASP A 11 9.20 -10.90 1.26
C ASP A 11 9.27 -11.32 -0.21
N ASN A 12 9.80 -12.51 -0.49
CA ASN A 12 9.86 -13.05 -1.84
C ASN A 12 8.53 -13.69 -2.27
N PRO A 13 8.20 -13.63 -3.58
CA PRO A 13 8.92 -12.92 -4.63
C PRO A 13 8.64 -11.40 -4.62
N PHE A 14 9.62 -10.60 -5.08
CA PHE A 14 9.47 -9.15 -5.16
C PHE A 14 8.72 -8.68 -6.42
N THR A 15 8.73 -9.47 -7.49
CA THR A 15 8.19 -9.10 -8.81
C THR A 15 7.18 -10.14 -9.26
N TRP A 16 6.07 -9.69 -9.86
CA TRP A 16 5.09 -10.60 -10.45
C TRP A 16 5.64 -11.26 -11.71
N SER A 17 5.32 -12.54 -11.89
CA SER A 17 5.49 -13.26 -13.15
C SER A 17 4.37 -14.28 -13.30
N ASP A 18 3.91 -14.53 -14.52
CA ASP A 18 2.91 -15.56 -14.81
C ASP A 18 3.48 -16.98 -14.61
N ASP A 19 4.81 -17.12 -14.50
CA ASP A 19 5.50 -18.38 -14.21
C ASP A 19 5.65 -18.68 -12.71
N LEU A 20 5.14 -17.82 -11.83
CA LEU A 20 5.17 -18.07 -10.38
C LEU A 20 4.36 -19.32 -10.03
N ASN A 21 4.90 -20.16 -9.16
CA ASN A 21 4.12 -21.25 -8.58
C ASN A 21 2.99 -20.69 -7.69
N GLU A 22 2.01 -21.54 -7.36
CA GLU A 22 0.83 -21.14 -6.60
C GLU A 22 1.17 -20.44 -5.28
N LEU A 23 2.17 -20.93 -4.54
CA LEU A 23 2.56 -20.36 -3.25
C LEU A 23 3.23 -18.99 -3.41
N ASP A 24 4.09 -18.83 -4.42
CA ASP A 24 4.78 -17.57 -4.71
C ASP A 24 3.80 -16.51 -5.24
N SER A 25 2.86 -16.92 -6.09
CA SER A 25 1.77 -16.08 -6.59
C SER A 25 0.87 -15.58 -5.44
N CYS A 26 0.50 -16.48 -4.52
CA CYS A 26 -0.26 -16.12 -3.32
C CYS A 26 0.53 -15.15 -2.41
N ARG A 27 1.80 -15.44 -2.15
CA ARG A 27 2.68 -14.58 -1.34
C ARG A 27 2.81 -13.18 -1.93
N TYR A 28 3.10 -13.09 -3.22
CA TYR A 28 3.18 -11.81 -3.92
C TYR A 28 1.88 -11.02 -3.76
N THR A 29 0.74 -11.66 -4.01
CA THR A 29 -0.58 -11.03 -3.88
C THR A 29 -0.81 -10.49 -2.47
N ILE A 30 -0.44 -11.26 -1.45
CA ILE A 30 -0.57 -10.83 -0.05
C ILE A 30 0.35 -9.66 0.25
N ASN A 31 1.60 -9.72 -0.20
CA ASN A 31 2.56 -8.63 -0.04
C ASN A 31 2.08 -7.35 -0.74
N ALA A 32 1.56 -7.47 -1.97
CA ALA A 32 1.00 -6.36 -2.74
C ALA A 32 -0.25 -5.75 -2.06
N CYS A 33 -1.18 -6.58 -1.58
CA CYS A 33 -2.43 -6.10 -0.99
C CYS A 33 -2.28 -5.58 0.44
N MET A 34 -1.36 -6.15 1.24
CA MET A 34 -1.31 -5.89 2.69
C MET A 34 -0.07 -5.15 3.16
N ARG A 35 1.00 -5.09 2.36
CA ARG A 35 2.32 -4.58 2.81
C ARG A 35 2.94 -3.53 1.88
N MET A 36 2.39 -3.36 0.68
CA MET A 36 2.93 -2.46 -0.34
C MET A 36 2.94 -1.00 0.08
N ARG A 37 4.06 -0.34 -0.15
CA ARG A 37 4.23 1.12 -0.05
C ARG A 37 4.80 1.67 -1.34
N PHE A 38 6.02 1.24 -1.65
CA PHE A 38 6.73 1.62 -2.86
C PHE A 38 6.86 0.43 -3.82
N CYS A 39 6.86 0.73 -5.11
CA CYS A 39 7.17 -0.23 -6.16
C CYS A 39 7.85 0.47 -7.34
N LYS A 40 8.51 -0.32 -8.18
CA LYS A 40 9.04 0.11 -9.47
C LYS A 40 7.97 0.04 -10.56
N THR A 41 8.30 0.52 -11.75
CA THR A 41 7.44 0.42 -12.94
C THR A 41 7.34 -0.99 -13.52
N ASP A 42 8.23 -1.90 -13.10
CA ASP A 42 8.23 -3.33 -13.44
C ASP A 42 7.52 -4.18 -12.38
N ASP A 43 6.70 -3.55 -11.54
CA ASP A 43 5.96 -4.18 -10.42
C ASP A 43 6.83 -4.74 -9.30
N THR A 44 8.14 -4.48 -9.27
CA THR A 44 9.00 -4.86 -8.14
C THR A 44 8.59 -4.11 -6.86
N LEU A 45 8.15 -4.85 -5.84
CA LEU A 45 7.76 -4.36 -4.52
C LEU A 45 8.97 -4.02 -3.65
N GLU A 46 8.79 -3.02 -2.78
CA GLU A 46 9.80 -2.57 -1.83
C GLU A 46 9.25 -2.63 -0.40
N PHE A 47 9.98 -3.29 0.51
CA PHE A 47 9.54 -3.50 1.90
C PHE A 47 10.46 -2.85 2.95
N GLY A 48 11.65 -2.39 2.56
CA GLY A 48 12.62 -1.82 3.49
C GLY A 48 12.24 -0.41 3.95
N HIS A 49 11.63 0.39 3.08
CA HIS A 49 11.31 1.78 3.36
C HIS A 49 9.87 1.95 3.84
N LYS A 50 9.71 2.59 5.00
CA LYS A 50 8.42 2.76 5.68
C LYS A 50 8.05 4.22 5.90
N MET A 51 8.78 5.15 5.28
CA MET A 51 8.59 6.58 5.44
C MET A 51 7.52 7.14 4.49
N ASN A 52 7.33 8.45 4.49
CA ASN A 52 6.34 9.13 3.66
C ASN A 52 6.63 8.95 2.14
N TYR A 53 5.63 9.15 1.29
CA TYR A 53 5.71 8.87 -0.15
C TYR A 53 6.82 9.65 -0.89
N ASN A 54 7.24 10.79 -0.34
CA ASN A 54 8.30 11.65 -0.89
C ASN A 54 9.72 11.22 -0.50
N GLN A 55 9.85 10.16 0.32
CA GLN A 55 11.12 9.57 0.75
C GLN A 55 11.34 8.18 0.12
N ALA A 56 10.84 7.99 -1.09
CA ALA A 56 11.03 6.75 -1.84
C ALA A 56 12.54 6.49 -2.10
N PRO A 57 13.01 5.24 -2.01
CA PRO A 57 14.37 4.90 -2.41
C PRO A 57 14.59 5.10 -3.91
N ASN A 58 15.86 5.23 -4.32
CA ASN A 58 16.23 5.43 -5.71
C ASN A 58 15.63 4.35 -6.64
N GLY A 59 14.93 4.80 -7.69
CA GLY A 59 14.28 3.93 -8.66
C GLY A 59 12.90 3.43 -8.25
N TYR A 60 12.44 3.71 -7.04
CA TYR A 60 11.11 3.36 -6.57
C TYR A 60 10.20 4.59 -6.51
N LYS A 61 8.89 4.34 -6.50
CA LYS A 61 7.87 5.36 -6.32
C LYS A 61 6.75 4.80 -5.45
N ALA A 62 6.03 5.67 -4.74
CA ALA A 62 4.81 5.23 -4.05
C ALA A 62 3.85 4.64 -5.10
N TRP A 63 3.21 3.51 -4.78
CA TRP A 63 2.45 2.73 -5.76
C TRP A 63 1.41 3.58 -6.52
N PHE A 64 0.80 4.56 -5.85
CA PHE A 64 -0.25 5.42 -6.42
C PHE A 64 0.27 6.56 -7.31
N LEU A 65 1.58 6.82 -7.33
CA LEU A 65 2.17 7.87 -8.14
C LEU A 65 2.59 7.39 -9.55
N HIS A 66 2.52 6.08 -9.82
CA HIS A 66 2.71 5.56 -11.16
C HIS A 66 1.57 6.02 -12.08
N THR A 67 1.91 6.43 -13.32
CA THR A 67 0.93 6.98 -14.27
C THR A 67 0.12 5.90 -14.97
N ASN A 68 0.69 4.72 -15.16
CA ASN A 68 0.11 3.62 -15.93
C ASN A 68 -0.61 2.61 -15.04
N ARG A 69 -1.35 3.10 -14.03
CA ARG A 69 -2.13 2.23 -13.14
C ARG A 69 -3.46 1.88 -13.78
N VAL A 70 -3.84 0.60 -13.71
CA VAL A 70 -5.14 0.10 -14.18
C VAL A 70 -6.30 0.83 -13.49
N LEU A 71 -6.15 1.16 -12.21
CA LEU A 71 -7.16 1.79 -11.36
C LEU A 71 -6.96 3.31 -11.20
N LYS A 72 -6.37 4.00 -12.18
CA LYS A 72 -6.06 5.44 -12.06
C LYS A 72 -7.31 6.34 -11.93
N ASP A 73 -8.45 5.90 -12.46
CA ASP A 73 -9.72 6.64 -12.50
C ASP A 73 -10.76 6.09 -11.49
N VAL A 74 -10.32 5.26 -10.54
CA VAL A 74 -11.17 4.62 -9.52
C VAL A 74 -10.75 5.12 -8.15
N ASP A 75 -11.73 5.54 -7.34
CA ASP A 75 -11.47 5.92 -5.94
C ASP A 75 -10.90 4.74 -5.14
N ILE A 76 -9.67 4.89 -4.65
CA ILE A 76 -9.00 3.90 -3.80
C ILE A 76 -8.88 4.45 -2.38
N PHE A 77 -9.59 3.80 -1.46
CA PHE A 77 -9.48 4.01 -0.02
C PHE A 77 -8.57 2.94 0.58
N PHE A 78 -7.51 3.33 1.26
CA PHE A 78 -6.55 2.36 1.81
C PHE A 78 -5.92 2.84 3.13
N GLY A 79 -5.41 1.88 3.89
CA GLY A 79 -4.70 2.12 5.16
C GLY A 79 -3.31 1.52 5.16
N HIS A 80 -2.87 0.96 6.29
CA HIS A 80 -1.58 0.30 6.52
C HIS A 80 -0.34 1.23 6.53
N TRP A 81 -0.38 2.32 5.78
CA TRP A 81 0.74 3.24 5.64
C TRP A 81 0.61 4.45 6.58
N SER A 82 0.74 4.21 7.88
CA SER A 82 0.52 5.22 8.93
C SER A 82 1.43 6.45 8.90
N THR A 83 2.58 6.39 8.23
CA THR A 83 3.52 7.51 8.05
C THR A 83 3.17 8.42 6.88
N LEU A 84 2.14 8.06 6.11
CA LEU A 84 1.73 8.75 4.90
C LEU A 84 0.94 10.01 5.28
N SER A 85 1.42 11.17 4.84
CA SER A 85 0.78 12.47 5.07
C SER A 85 0.81 13.32 3.79
N ASP A 86 -0.04 14.35 3.71
CA ASP A 86 -0.01 15.36 2.64
C ASP A 86 -0.13 14.77 1.22
N VAL A 87 -1.00 13.77 1.07
CA VAL A 87 -1.29 13.15 -0.22
C VAL A 87 -2.37 13.96 -0.95
N HIS A 88 -1.97 14.62 -2.03
CA HIS A 88 -2.85 15.37 -2.93
C HIS A 88 -2.90 14.70 -4.30
N GLN A 89 -3.40 13.47 -4.34
CA GLN A 89 -3.53 12.70 -5.58
C GLN A 89 -5.01 12.38 -5.85
N SER A 90 -5.50 12.69 -7.05
CA SER A 90 -6.88 12.36 -7.44
C SER A 90 -7.14 10.87 -7.27
N HIS A 91 -8.34 10.53 -6.79
CA HIS A 91 -8.81 9.16 -6.54
C HIS A 91 -8.01 8.37 -5.48
N ILE A 92 -7.17 9.02 -4.67
CA ILE A 92 -6.35 8.34 -3.66
C ILE A 92 -6.67 8.91 -2.27
N TYR A 93 -7.19 8.04 -1.40
CA TYR A 93 -7.68 8.42 -0.08
C TYR A 93 -7.01 7.55 0.99
N PRO A 94 -5.85 7.96 1.51
CA PRO A 94 -5.22 7.29 2.64
C PRO A 94 -5.97 7.61 3.93
N ILE A 95 -6.45 6.59 4.63
CA ILE A 95 -7.24 6.74 5.88
C ILE A 95 -6.44 6.39 7.13
N ASP A 96 -5.32 5.67 6.99
CA ASP A 96 -4.44 5.33 8.11
C ASP A 96 -3.61 6.55 8.52
N GLN A 97 -4.08 7.25 9.56
CA GLN A 97 -3.40 8.38 10.17
C GLN A 97 -2.67 8.00 11.47
N GLY A 98 -2.35 6.70 11.65
CA GLY A 98 -1.47 6.26 12.71
C GLY A 98 -2.00 6.45 14.13
N CYS A 99 -3.30 6.23 14.36
CA CYS A 99 -3.93 6.31 15.69
C CYS A 99 -3.13 5.59 16.80
N SER A 100 -2.64 4.36 16.53
CA SER A 100 -1.83 3.60 17.49
C SER A 100 -0.48 4.23 17.84
N TRP A 101 -0.05 5.22 17.08
CA TRP A 101 1.21 5.96 17.26
C TRP A 101 0.99 7.38 17.81
N GLY A 102 -0.20 7.68 18.34
CA GLY A 102 -0.57 9.02 18.82
C GLY A 102 -0.99 9.98 17.70
N GLY A 103 -1.37 9.43 16.53
CA GLY A 103 -1.99 10.19 15.46
C GLY A 103 -3.50 10.31 15.64
N PHE A 104 -4.25 10.06 14.56
CA PHE A 104 -5.71 10.24 14.55
C PHE A 104 -6.43 8.97 14.12
N LEU A 105 -7.64 8.77 14.65
CA LEU A 105 -8.60 7.83 14.08
C LEU A 105 -9.53 8.60 13.14
N SER A 106 -9.50 8.24 11.87
CA SER A 106 -10.18 8.98 10.80
C SER A 106 -11.22 8.13 10.07
N ALA A 107 -12.32 8.77 9.68
CA ALA A 107 -13.40 8.20 8.89
C ALA A 107 -13.68 9.10 7.69
N ILE A 108 -14.02 8.50 6.54
CA ILE A 108 -14.37 9.24 5.32
C ILE A 108 -15.83 8.96 4.97
N ARG A 109 -16.62 10.01 4.81
CA ARG A 109 -17.99 9.93 4.29
C ARG A 109 -17.93 9.86 2.75
N LEU A 110 -18.57 8.86 2.15
CA LEU A 110 -18.34 8.54 0.73
C LEU A 110 -19.00 9.52 -0.23
N GLU A 111 -20.10 10.15 0.17
CA GLU A 111 -20.93 11.03 -0.66
C GLU A 111 -20.19 12.33 -1.03
N ASP A 112 -19.43 12.90 -0.10
CA ASP A 112 -18.74 14.18 -0.26
C ASP A 112 -17.23 14.11 0.04
N LYS A 113 -16.73 12.90 0.35
CA LYS A 113 -15.35 12.63 0.75
C LYS A 113 -14.89 13.45 1.97
N GLN A 114 -15.83 13.89 2.82
CA GLN A 114 -15.49 14.61 4.03
C GLN A 114 -14.78 13.67 5.01
N ILE A 115 -13.64 14.13 5.54
CA ILE A 115 -12.85 13.42 6.55
C ILE A 115 -13.24 13.91 7.94
N PHE A 116 -13.53 12.96 8.83
CA PHE A 116 -13.77 13.19 10.26
C PHE A 116 -12.65 12.52 11.04
N SER A 117 -12.03 13.24 11.97
CA SER A 117 -10.87 12.75 12.73
C SER A 117 -11.04 13.04 14.21
N ILE A 118 -10.66 12.08 15.05
CA ILE A 118 -10.51 12.26 16.49
C ILE A 118 -9.07 11.98 16.90
N ASN A 119 -8.58 12.69 17.92
CA ASN A 119 -7.27 12.39 18.51
C ASN A 119 -7.30 11.00 19.14
N CYS A 120 -6.19 10.29 18.98
CA CYS A 120 -5.79 9.20 19.85
C CYS A 120 -4.83 9.77 20.92
#